data_AF-A0AAX6R2G2-F1
#
_entry.id   AF-A0AAX6R2G2-F1
#
_cell.length_a   1.000
_cell.length_b   1.000
_cell.length_c   1.000
_cell.angle_alpha   90.00
_cell.angle_beta   90.00
_cell.angle_gamma   90.00
#
_symmetry.space_group_name_H-M   'P 1'
#
loop_
_entity.id
_entity.type
_entity.pdbx_description
1 polymer ?
#
loop_
_entity_poly.entity_id
_entity_poly.type
_entity_poly.pdbx_seq_one_letter_code
_entity_poly.pdbx_strand_id
1 'polypeptide(L)'
;MRPDRNTYDGKRFVHVKNPYLDTMDEDILYHLDLGTKTHNLPAMFGDVKFVCVGGSPNRMKAFALFMHKELGLAEGGEDIKDICAGTDRYCMFKTGPVLSISHGMGVPSISIMLHELIKLLHHARCCDVTVIRIGTSGGIGIAPGSVVITDTAVDSFFKPQFEQVILDNVVTRSTELDKELAEELFNCSKKILNFPTLIGHTMCTYDFYEGQARLDGALCSFSRESKLDYLKRAYKAGVRNIEMESTVFAAMCGLCGLKDRQVCGRRSNVASRAECAKSARAPCAKSARAPAAIHRTPPRPGSSGLFSVQPPGSTLQRRRHRTTRPLYWLSFHVGPKYTIREAKKLV
;
A
#
# COMPACT_ATOMS: atom_id res chain seq x y z
N MET A 1 22.36 -29.12 -22.91
CA MET A 1 21.57 -27.91 -22.63
C MET A 1 20.87 -27.49 -23.92
N ARG A 2 19.58 -27.12 -23.88
CA ARG A 2 18.96 -26.37 -25.00
C ARG A 2 19.36 -24.90 -24.83
N PRO A 3 19.75 -24.17 -25.88
CA PRO A 3 19.99 -22.73 -25.76
C PRO A 3 18.69 -22.05 -25.34
N ASP A 4 18.77 -21.12 -24.39
CA ASP A 4 17.63 -20.35 -23.95
C ASP A 4 17.20 -19.41 -25.09
N ARG A 5 15.97 -19.60 -25.60
CA ARG A 5 15.45 -18.85 -26.76
C ARG A 5 15.21 -17.35 -26.47
N ASN A 6 15.45 -16.92 -25.23
CA ASN A 6 15.16 -15.58 -24.72
C ASN A 6 16.32 -14.58 -24.84
N THR A 7 17.43 -14.94 -25.52
CA THR A 7 18.58 -14.05 -25.73
C THR A 7 18.91 -13.85 -27.19
N TYR A 8 18.50 -12.70 -27.74
CA TYR A 8 19.13 -12.10 -28.92
C TYR A 8 20.03 -10.96 -28.42
N ASP A 9 21.31 -10.99 -28.80
CA ASP A 9 22.29 -9.94 -28.45
C ASP A 9 22.47 -9.70 -26.93
N GLY A 10 22.28 -10.74 -26.10
CA GLY A 10 22.48 -10.69 -24.65
C GLY A 10 21.48 -9.87 -23.84
N LYS A 11 20.51 -9.21 -24.49
CA LYS A 11 19.46 -8.40 -23.85
C LYS A 11 18.24 -9.25 -23.52
N ARG A 12 17.67 -9.08 -22.31
CA ARG A 12 16.47 -9.79 -21.88
C ARG A 12 15.24 -8.90 -22.06
N PHE A 13 14.53 -9.09 -23.16
CA PHE A 13 13.29 -8.35 -23.47
C PHE A 13 12.14 -8.72 -22.51
N VAL A 14 11.15 -7.83 -22.40
CA VAL A 14 9.92 -8.13 -21.65
C VAL A 14 9.01 -9.04 -22.48
N HIS A 15 8.67 -10.21 -21.93
CA HIS A 15 7.88 -11.23 -22.61
C HIS A 15 6.45 -11.32 -22.08
N VAL A 16 5.49 -11.48 -22.99
CA VAL A 16 4.10 -11.84 -22.66
C VAL A 16 3.86 -13.34 -22.79
N LYS A 17 2.85 -13.85 -22.08
CA LYS A 17 2.37 -15.25 -22.19
C LYS A 17 0.94 -15.30 -22.75
N ASN A 18 0.72 -14.61 -23.86
CA ASN A 18 -0.55 -14.58 -24.56
C ASN A 18 -0.32 -14.66 -26.08
N PRO A 19 -0.55 -15.81 -26.73
CA PRO A 19 -0.33 -15.96 -28.18
C PRO A 19 -1.30 -15.14 -29.03
N TYR A 20 -2.40 -14.67 -28.46
CA TYR A 20 -3.37 -13.84 -29.18
C TYR A 20 -2.93 -12.38 -29.30
N LEU A 21 -2.00 -11.89 -28.46
CA LEU A 21 -1.61 -10.47 -28.46
C LEU A 21 -1.02 -10.02 -29.80
N ASP A 22 -0.14 -10.84 -30.38
CA ASP A 22 0.51 -10.56 -31.67
C ASP A 22 -0.47 -10.61 -32.86
N THR A 23 -1.69 -11.12 -32.65
CA THR A 23 -2.75 -11.23 -33.67
C THR A 23 -3.79 -10.11 -33.60
N MET A 24 -3.67 -9.19 -32.63
CA MET A 24 -4.60 -8.06 -32.47
C MET A 24 -4.20 -6.88 -33.36
N ASP A 25 -5.13 -6.35 -34.14
CA ASP A 25 -4.93 -5.12 -34.93
C ASP A 25 -4.58 -3.90 -34.07
N GLU A 26 -5.02 -3.92 -32.81
CA GLU A 26 -4.78 -2.90 -31.79
C GLU A 26 -4.92 -3.47 -30.40
N ASP A 27 -4.08 -3.02 -29.48
CA ASP A 27 -4.21 -3.32 -28.06
C ASP A 27 -4.48 -2.02 -27.29
N ILE A 28 -5.62 -1.98 -26.60
CA ILE A 28 -6.05 -0.86 -25.77
C ILE A 28 -5.71 -1.19 -24.32
N LEU A 29 -4.79 -0.40 -23.73
CA LEU A 29 -4.43 -0.44 -22.33
C LEU A 29 -5.42 0.44 -21.57
N TYR A 30 -6.65 -0.07 -21.45
CA TYR A 30 -7.82 0.69 -21.05
C TYR A 30 -7.62 1.38 -19.69
N HIS A 31 -7.01 0.73 -18.70
CA HIS A 31 -6.80 1.28 -17.35
C HIS A 31 -5.61 2.24 -17.25
N LEU A 32 -4.76 2.30 -18.28
CA LEU A 32 -3.67 3.25 -18.39
C LEU A 32 -3.98 4.42 -19.35
N ASP A 33 -5.14 4.44 -20.00
CA ASP A 33 -5.52 5.43 -21.02
C ASP A 33 -4.55 5.48 -22.22
N LEU A 34 -3.98 4.32 -22.57
CA LEU A 34 -3.00 4.16 -23.65
C LEU A 34 -3.48 3.12 -24.67
N GLY A 35 -2.91 3.12 -25.87
CA GLY A 35 -3.23 2.15 -26.92
C GLY A 35 -2.21 2.15 -28.05
N THR A 36 -2.05 1.03 -28.76
CA THR A 36 -0.98 0.86 -29.76
C THR A 36 -1.17 1.70 -31.02
N LYS A 37 -2.40 2.07 -31.40
CA LYS A 37 -2.65 3.03 -32.50
C LYS A 37 -2.69 4.48 -32.06
N THR A 38 -3.07 4.75 -30.81
CA THR A 38 -3.18 6.11 -30.27
C THR A 38 -1.83 6.68 -29.80
N HIS A 39 -0.87 5.82 -29.46
CA HIS A 39 0.40 6.21 -28.85
C HIS A 39 1.60 5.45 -29.44
N ASN A 40 2.71 6.15 -29.69
CA ASN A 40 3.98 5.54 -30.08
C ASN A 40 4.71 4.99 -28.83
N LEU A 41 4.27 3.83 -28.34
CA LEU A 41 4.77 3.22 -27.11
C LEU A 41 6.29 2.99 -27.10
N PRO A 42 6.96 2.54 -28.20
CA PRO A 42 8.41 2.49 -28.26
C PRO A 42 9.12 3.84 -28.04
N ALA A 43 8.61 4.92 -28.63
CA ALA A 43 9.18 6.25 -28.45
C ALA A 43 8.94 6.83 -27.05
N MET A 44 7.82 6.47 -26.42
CA MET A 44 7.45 6.96 -25.08
C MET A 44 8.13 6.20 -23.94
N PHE A 45 8.40 4.90 -24.10
CA PHE A 45 8.82 4.02 -22.99
C PHE A 45 9.99 3.09 -23.29
N GLY A 46 10.52 3.02 -24.51
CA GLY A 46 11.59 2.06 -24.88
C GLY A 46 12.90 2.22 -24.09
N ASP A 47 13.13 3.37 -23.45
CA ASP A 47 14.26 3.67 -22.57
C ASP A 47 14.04 3.28 -21.10
N VAL A 48 12.84 2.81 -20.71
CA VAL A 48 12.53 2.43 -19.33
C VAL A 48 13.37 1.22 -18.90
N LYS A 49 14.06 1.36 -17.77
CA LYS A 49 14.85 0.30 -17.11
C LYS A 49 14.38 -0.01 -15.70
N PHE A 50 13.77 0.95 -15.01
CA PHE A 50 13.24 0.76 -13.66
C PHE A 50 11.77 1.12 -13.60
N VAL A 51 10.93 0.22 -13.10
CA VAL A 51 9.52 0.51 -12.84
C VAL A 51 9.24 0.39 -11.35
N CYS A 52 8.90 1.50 -10.70
CA CYS A 52 8.51 1.52 -9.30
C CYS A 52 6.99 1.59 -9.19
N VAL A 53 6.38 0.65 -8.46
CA VAL A 53 4.91 0.58 -8.31
C VAL A 53 4.49 0.70 -6.84
N GLY A 54 3.39 1.37 -6.55
CA GLY A 54 2.90 1.52 -5.17
C GLY A 54 1.44 1.98 -5.08
N GLY A 55 0.77 1.77 -3.96
CA GLY A 55 -0.70 1.85 -3.95
C GLY A 55 -1.34 3.23 -4.14
N SER A 56 -0.64 4.33 -3.81
CA SER A 56 -1.24 5.68 -3.79
C SER A 56 -0.66 6.59 -4.89
N PRO A 57 -1.50 7.17 -5.78
CA PRO A 57 -1.06 8.16 -6.77
C PRO A 57 -0.16 9.26 -6.21
N ASN A 58 -0.57 9.89 -5.10
CA ASN A 58 0.20 10.95 -4.45
C ASN A 58 1.59 10.48 -3.97
N ARG A 59 1.73 9.21 -3.57
CA ARG A 59 3.04 8.63 -3.22
C ARG A 59 3.89 8.44 -4.47
N MET A 60 3.31 7.97 -5.56
CA MET A 60 4.04 7.68 -6.80
C MET A 60 4.43 8.94 -7.58
N LYS A 61 3.60 10.00 -7.56
CA LYS A 61 4.00 11.33 -8.03
C LYS A 61 5.15 11.90 -7.19
N ALA A 62 5.05 11.81 -5.87
CA ALA A 62 6.11 12.29 -4.98
C ALA A 62 7.42 11.48 -5.08
N PHE A 63 7.33 10.18 -5.40
CA PHE A 63 8.49 9.35 -5.75
C PHE A 63 9.11 9.78 -7.09
N ALA A 64 8.31 10.03 -8.13
CA ALA A 64 8.82 10.51 -9.42
C ALA A 64 9.50 11.88 -9.28
N LEU A 65 8.89 12.83 -8.55
CA LEU A 65 9.47 14.14 -8.24
C LEU A 65 10.81 14.02 -7.47
N PHE A 66 10.93 13.01 -6.62
CA PHE A 66 12.16 12.73 -5.92
C PHE A 66 13.23 12.15 -6.86
N MET A 67 12.90 11.14 -7.68
CA MET A 67 13.82 10.56 -8.65
C MET A 67 14.30 11.58 -9.69
N HIS A 68 13.44 12.49 -10.15
CA HIS A 68 13.83 13.60 -11.02
C HIS A 68 14.95 14.47 -10.42
N LYS A 69 14.84 14.79 -9.12
CA LYS A 69 15.84 15.59 -8.39
C LYS A 69 17.11 14.78 -8.12
N GLU A 70 16.98 13.52 -7.76
CA GLU A 70 18.13 12.65 -7.45
C GLU A 70 18.95 12.24 -8.68
N LEU A 71 18.31 12.10 -9.84
CA LEU A 71 18.98 11.85 -11.13
C LEU A 71 19.53 13.13 -11.79
N GLY A 72 19.40 14.29 -11.14
CA GLY A 72 19.93 15.56 -11.66
C GLY A 72 19.22 16.09 -12.91
N LEU A 73 17.99 15.64 -13.21
CA LEU A 73 17.25 15.99 -14.44
C LEU A 73 16.64 17.41 -14.42
N ALA A 74 17.18 18.31 -13.61
CA ALA A 74 16.53 19.55 -13.16
C ALA A 74 16.46 20.69 -14.21
N GLU A 75 16.92 20.46 -15.44
CA GLU A 75 16.83 21.43 -16.55
C GLU A 75 15.44 21.42 -17.21
N GLY A 76 14.42 21.75 -16.42
CA GLY A 76 13.04 21.88 -16.87
C GLY A 76 12.03 21.58 -15.76
N GLY A 77 11.24 22.60 -15.39
CA GLY A 77 10.14 22.66 -14.40
C GLY A 77 9.68 21.39 -13.65
N GLU A 78 9.43 21.52 -12.34
CA GLU A 78 8.97 20.43 -11.45
C GLU A 78 7.58 19.82 -11.80
N ASP A 79 6.93 20.19 -12.91
CA ASP A 79 5.59 19.68 -13.27
C ASP A 79 5.66 18.35 -14.02
N ILE A 80 5.92 17.27 -13.28
CA ILE A 80 5.76 15.91 -13.79
C ILE A 80 4.26 15.64 -14.00
N LYS A 81 3.88 15.55 -15.27
CA LYS A 81 2.52 15.24 -15.72
C LYS A 81 2.18 13.78 -15.47
N ASP A 82 0.90 13.55 -15.18
CA ASP A 82 0.33 12.20 -15.20
C ASP A 82 0.11 11.79 -16.66
N ILE A 83 0.66 10.64 -17.05
CA ILE A 83 0.51 10.10 -18.40
C ILE A 83 -0.89 9.50 -18.59
N CYS A 84 -1.52 9.02 -17.51
CA CYS A 84 -2.84 8.38 -17.53
C CYS A 84 -3.99 9.39 -17.29
N ALA A 85 -3.77 10.69 -17.55
CA ALA A 85 -4.64 11.77 -17.08
C ALA A 85 -6.10 11.75 -17.60
N GLY A 86 -6.43 10.97 -18.65
CA GLY A 86 -7.81 10.76 -19.08
C GLY A 86 -8.57 9.70 -18.27
N THR A 87 -7.94 9.06 -17.29
CA THR A 87 -8.58 8.13 -16.35
C THR A 87 -8.18 8.39 -14.89
N ASP A 88 -9.03 7.93 -13.96
CA ASP A 88 -8.85 8.06 -12.51
C ASP A 88 -8.37 6.75 -11.83
N ARG A 89 -8.18 5.69 -12.63
CA ARG A 89 -7.91 4.32 -12.15
C ARG A 89 -6.46 4.13 -11.68
N TYR A 90 -5.50 4.53 -12.50
CA TYR A 90 -4.08 4.52 -12.17
C TYR A 90 -3.42 5.79 -12.71
N CYS A 91 -2.47 6.33 -11.96
CA CYS A 91 -1.61 7.45 -12.36
C CYS A 91 -0.20 6.93 -12.70
N MET A 92 0.42 7.51 -13.73
CA MET A 92 1.73 7.11 -14.24
C MET A 92 2.63 8.33 -14.47
N PHE A 93 3.87 8.26 -14.00
CA PHE A 93 4.85 9.34 -14.07
C PHE A 93 6.19 8.81 -14.55
N LYS A 94 6.82 9.43 -15.57
CA LYS A 94 8.11 9.01 -16.13
C LYS A 94 9.19 10.07 -15.90
N THR A 95 10.36 9.66 -15.42
CA THR A 95 11.53 10.54 -15.19
C THR A 95 12.81 9.85 -15.64
N GLY A 96 13.26 10.19 -16.85
CA GLY A 96 14.35 9.48 -17.53
C GLY A 96 13.99 7.99 -17.70
N PRO A 97 14.88 7.04 -17.32
CA PRO A 97 14.64 5.60 -17.44
C PRO A 97 13.75 5.02 -16.33
N VAL A 98 13.24 5.86 -15.42
CA VAL A 98 12.39 5.45 -14.29
C VAL A 98 10.92 5.72 -14.60
N LEU A 99 10.07 4.70 -14.42
CA LEU A 99 8.62 4.77 -14.54
C LEU A 99 7.98 4.53 -13.16
N SER A 100 7.05 5.38 -12.75
CA SER A 100 6.42 5.37 -11.42
C SER A 100 4.91 5.25 -11.56
N ILE A 101 4.31 4.17 -11.05
CA ILE A 101 2.90 3.82 -11.35
C ILE A 101 2.13 3.51 -10.07
N SER A 102 0.94 4.09 -9.92
CA SER A 102 0.03 3.73 -8.84
C SER A 102 -0.77 2.46 -9.15
N HIS A 103 -1.06 1.62 -8.15
CA HIS A 103 -1.78 0.35 -8.39
C HIS A 103 -2.98 0.10 -7.45
N GLY A 104 -3.47 1.11 -6.73
CA GLY A 104 -4.57 0.95 -5.76
C GLY A 104 -4.22 0.03 -4.57
N MET A 105 -5.18 -0.78 -4.13
CA MET A 105 -5.02 -1.72 -3.01
C MET A 105 -5.58 -3.10 -3.34
N GLY A 106 -4.89 -4.14 -2.87
CA GLY A 106 -5.30 -5.54 -3.00
C GLY A 106 -4.89 -6.19 -4.33
N VAL A 107 -4.77 -7.53 -4.29
CA VAL A 107 -4.44 -8.41 -5.42
C VAL A 107 -5.20 -8.05 -6.72
N PRO A 108 -6.54 -7.86 -6.73
CA PRO A 108 -7.24 -7.54 -7.97
C PRO A 108 -6.77 -6.23 -8.61
N SER A 109 -6.59 -5.18 -7.80
CA SER A 109 -6.22 -3.85 -8.31
C SER A 109 -4.79 -3.82 -8.85
N ILE A 110 -3.83 -4.50 -8.21
CA ILE A 110 -2.47 -4.58 -8.76
C ILE A 110 -2.39 -5.51 -9.98
N SER A 111 -3.20 -6.57 -10.06
CA SER A 111 -3.15 -7.52 -11.19
C SER A 111 -3.53 -6.88 -12.53
N ILE A 112 -4.55 -6.00 -12.54
CA ILE A 112 -4.98 -5.26 -13.73
C ILE A 112 -3.86 -4.31 -14.19
N MET A 113 -3.29 -3.54 -13.27
CA MET A 113 -2.15 -2.64 -13.53
C MET A 113 -0.96 -3.43 -14.10
N LEU A 114 -0.60 -4.57 -13.51
CA LEU A 114 0.49 -5.41 -13.99
C LEU A 114 0.24 -5.99 -15.38
N HIS A 115 -0.99 -6.43 -15.68
CA HIS A 115 -1.33 -6.93 -17.02
C HIS A 115 -1.11 -5.86 -18.11
N GLU A 116 -1.59 -4.64 -17.89
CA GLU A 116 -1.42 -3.56 -18.86
C GLU A 116 0.01 -3.01 -18.89
N LEU A 117 0.71 -2.94 -17.75
CA LEU A 117 2.13 -2.58 -17.67
C LEU A 117 3.03 -3.56 -18.42
N ILE A 118 2.84 -4.87 -18.25
CA ILE A 118 3.68 -5.88 -18.91
C ILE A 118 3.49 -5.80 -20.44
N LYS A 119 2.25 -5.61 -20.91
CA LYS A 119 1.97 -5.34 -22.32
C LYS A 119 2.58 -4.02 -22.79
N LEU A 120 2.50 -2.94 -22.01
CA LEU A 120 3.12 -1.65 -22.31
C LEU A 120 4.63 -1.78 -22.56
N LEU A 121 5.34 -2.41 -21.64
CA LEU A 121 6.79 -2.63 -21.73
C LEU A 121 7.16 -3.54 -22.91
N HIS A 122 6.32 -4.54 -23.19
CA HIS A 122 6.48 -5.44 -24.34
C HIS A 122 6.31 -4.68 -25.67
N HIS A 123 5.20 -3.96 -25.86
CA HIS A 123 4.94 -3.13 -27.04
C HIS A 123 5.99 -2.04 -27.23
N ALA A 124 6.50 -1.46 -26.13
CA ALA A 124 7.60 -0.50 -26.15
C ALA A 124 8.97 -1.12 -26.47
N ARG A 125 9.07 -2.46 -26.55
CA ARG A 125 10.31 -3.23 -26.77
C ARG A 125 11.37 -2.99 -25.68
N CYS A 126 10.92 -2.79 -24.45
CA CYS A 126 11.81 -2.66 -23.30
C CYS A 126 12.59 -3.95 -23.05
N CYS A 127 13.83 -3.79 -22.59
CA CYS A 127 14.74 -4.87 -22.22
C CYS A 127 15.42 -4.56 -20.88
N ASP A 128 15.83 -5.59 -20.17
CA ASP A 128 16.58 -5.52 -18.91
C ASP A 128 15.88 -4.68 -17.84
N VAL A 129 14.54 -4.78 -17.80
CA VAL A 129 13.68 -4.04 -16.87
C VAL A 129 13.68 -4.70 -15.49
N THR A 130 13.85 -3.87 -14.47
CA THR A 130 13.66 -4.21 -13.06
C THR A 130 12.40 -3.54 -12.51
N VAL A 131 11.50 -4.31 -11.91
CA VAL A 131 10.24 -3.83 -11.33
C VAL A 131 10.29 -3.92 -9.80
N ILE A 132 10.09 -2.80 -9.11
CA ILE A 132 10.15 -2.73 -7.65
C ILE A 132 8.82 -2.22 -7.10
N ARG A 133 8.11 -3.03 -6.32
CA ARG A 133 6.97 -2.55 -5.54
C ARG A 133 7.46 -1.86 -4.26
N ILE A 134 7.10 -0.60 -4.08
CA ILE A 134 7.30 0.18 -2.86
C ILE A 134 5.99 0.32 -2.06
N GLY A 135 5.91 -0.40 -0.94
CA GLY A 135 4.66 -0.59 -0.19
C GLY A 135 4.71 -0.10 1.26
N THR A 136 3.58 -0.23 1.95
CA THR A 136 3.52 -0.12 3.42
C THR A 136 2.89 -1.34 4.03
N SER A 137 3.46 -1.81 5.14
CA SER A 137 3.06 -3.08 5.75
C SER A 137 2.84 -3.01 7.27
N GLY A 138 2.17 -4.03 7.81
CA GLY A 138 2.11 -4.32 9.23
C GLY A 138 3.23 -5.27 9.63
N GLY A 139 4.11 -4.88 10.57
CA GLY A 139 5.23 -5.72 10.98
C GLY A 139 4.86 -6.78 12.02
N ILE A 140 5.58 -7.91 12.00
CA ILE A 140 5.54 -8.99 12.98
C ILE A 140 6.95 -9.17 13.57
N GLY A 141 7.10 -9.01 14.90
CA GLY A 141 8.36 -9.28 15.61
C GLY A 141 9.56 -8.37 15.27
N ILE A 142 9.33 -7.25 14.57
CA ILE A 142 10.37 -6.25 14.20
C ILE A 142 10.10 -4.89 14.88
N ALA A 143 10.90 -3.86 14.62
CA ALA A 143 10.70 -2.49 15.16
C ALA A 143 9.81 -1.62 14.24
N PRO A 144 9.05 -0.63 14.76
CA PRO A 144 8.38 0.37 13.93
C PRO A 144 9.40 1.15 13.08
N GLY A 145 9.04 1.49 11.84
CA GLY A 145 9.97 2.12 10.89
C GLY A 145 10.93 1.15 10.19
N SER A 146 11.02 -0.12 10.61
CA SER A 146 11.78 -1.13 9.87
C SER A 146 11.25 -1.32 8.45
N VAL A 147 12.18 -1.52 7.51
CA VAL A 147 11.91 -1.85 6.11
C VAL A 147 12.19 -3.33 5.90
N VAL A 148 11.25 -4.04 5.27
CA VAL A 148 11.44 -5.43 4.86
C VAL A 148 11.62 -5.49 3.35
N ILE A 149 12.68 -6.17 2.92
CA ILE A 149 12.93 -6.54 1.53
C ILE A 149 12.47 -8.00 1.38
N THR A 150 11.38 -8.23 0.65
CA THR A 150 10.67 -9.52 0.58
C THR A 150 11.47 -10.56 -0.21
N ASP A 151 12.09 -11.55 0.44
CA ASP A 151 12.72 -12.71 -0.25
C ASP A 151 11.70 -13.64 -0.89
N THR A 152 10.57 -13.83 -0.25
CA THR A 152 9.48 -14.70 -0.72
C THR A 152 8.16 -14.13 -0.26
N ALA A 153 7.23 -13.97 -1.20
CA ALA A 153 5.84 -13.65 -0.88
C ALA A 153 5.12 -14.95 -0.53
N VAL A 154 4.31 -14.96 0.53
CA VAL A 154 3.57 -16.15 0.98
C VAL A 154 2.08 -15.85 1.18
N ASP A 155 1.26 -16.88 1.04
CA ASP A 155 -0.18 -16.81 1.33
C ASP A 155 -0.48 -16.82 2.85
N SER A 156 -1.78 -16.73 3.20
CA SER A 156 -2.26 -16.83 4.59
C SER A 156 -1.98 -18.18 5.28
N PHE A 157 -1.51 -19.19 4.55
CA PHE A 157 -1.06 -20.49 5.07
C PHE A 157 0.47 -20.59 5.14
N PHE A 158 1.17 -19.47 4.90
CA PHE A 158 2.62 -19.31 4.88
C PHE A 158 3.33 -20.11 3.77
N LYS A 159 2.62 -20.45 2.70
CA LYS A 159 3.17 -21.15 1.54
C LYS A 159 3.60 -20.15 0.45
N PRO A 160 4.71 -20.41 -0.27
CA PRO A 160 5.18 -19.56 -1.36
C PRO A 160 4.38 -19.81 -2.64
N GLN A 161 3.09 -19.44 -2.61
CA GLN A 161 2.17 -19.67 -3.71
C GLN A 161 1.17 -18.54 -3.92
N PHE A 162 0.72 -18.39 -5.17
CA PHE A 162 -0.41 -17.56 -5.57
C PHE A 162 -1.43 -18.45 -6.28
N GLU A 163 -2.66 -18.47 -5.78
CA GLU A 163 -3.78 -19.20 -6.38
C GLU A 163 -4.65 -18.24 -7.18
N GLN A 164 -4.85 -18.55 -8.46
CA GLN A 164 -5.70 -17.80 -9.38
C GLN A 164 -6.76 -18.73 -9.96
N VAL A 165 -8.02 -18.30 -9.96
CA VAL A 165 -9.08 -18.98 -10.72
C VAL A 165 -9.00 -18.51 -12.18
N ILE A 166 -8.85 -19.45 -13.10
CA ILE A 166 -8.85 -19.23 -14.55
C ILE A 166 -9.99 -20.05 -15.14
N LEU A 167 -11.00 -19.38 -15.69
CA LEU A 167 -12.33 -19.96 -15.97
C LEU A 167 -12.93 -20.53 -14.68
N ASP A 168 -13.09 -21.84 -14.60
CA ASP A 168 -13.58 -22.64 -13.47
C ASP A 168 -12.47 -23.43 -12.76
N ASN A 169 -11.21 -23.27 -13.18
CA ASN A 169 -10.06 -24.04 -12.69
C ASN A 169 -9.15 -23.22 -11.76
N VAL A 170 -8.77 -23.80 -10.61
CA VAL A 170 -7.75 -23.20 -9.72
C VAL A 170 -6.36 -23.52 -10.25
N VAL A 171 -5.55 -22.48 -10.46
CA VAL A 171 -4.17 -22.59 -10.95
C VAL A 171 -3.22 -21.93 -9.95
N THR A 172 -2.31 -22.74 -9.40
CA THR A 172 -1.29 -22.29 -8.44
C THR A 172 0.00 -21.87 -9.17
N ARG A 173 0.61 -20.76 -8.76
CA ARG A 173 1.89 -20.23 -9.26
C ARG A 173 2.89 -20.04 -8.12
N SER A 174 4.18 -20.20 -8.39
CA SER A 174 5.24 -19.82 -7.43
C SER A 174 5.29 -18.29 -7.25
N THR A 175 5.74 -17.86 -6.08
CA THR A 175 5.86 -16.46 -5.64
C THR A 175 7.25 -16.13 -5.10
N GLU A 176 8.25 -16.86 -5.61
CA GLU A 176 9.66 -16.53 -5.48
C GLU A 176 9.98 -15.19 -6.15
N LEU A 177 10.89 -14.42 -5.54
CA LEU A 177 11.41 -13.15 -6.05
C LEU A 177 12.91 -13.29 -6.31
N ASP A 178 13.46 -12.47 -7.21
CA ASP A 178 14.89 -12.46 -7.55
C ASP A 178 15.75 -12.28 -6.28
N LYS A 179 16.69 -13.22 -6.05
CA LYS A 179 17.46 -13.33 -4.79
C LYS A 179 18.70 -12.44 -4.83
N GLU A 180 19.33 -12.33 -5.99
CA GLU A 180 20.47 -11.46 -6.24
C GLU A 180 20.06 -9.99 -6.03
N LEU A 181 18.87 -9.59 -6.52
CA LEU A 181 18.27 -8.29 -6.28
C LEU A 181 17.87 -8.06 -4.80
N ALA A 182 17.58 -9.14 -4.04
CA ALA A 182 17.42 -9.06 -2.58
C ALA A 182 18.68 -8.52 -1.91
N GLU A 183 19.80 -9.15 -2.25
CA GLU A 183 21.08 -8.92 -1.64
C GLU A 183 21.67 -7.58 -2.09
N GLU A 184 21.49 -7.21 -3.36
CA GLU A 184 21.83 -5.89 -3.88
C GLU A 184 21.12 -4.76 -3.11
N LEU A 185 19.79 -4.81 -3.00
CA LEU A 185 19.02 -3.79 -2.28
C LEU A 185 19.35 -3.79 -0.77
N PHE A 186 19.60 -4.95 -0.17
CA PHE A 186 20.06 -5.04 1.21
C PHE A 186 21.46 -4.44 1.40
N ASN A 187 22.37 -4.67 0.46
CA ASN A 187 23.71 -4.06 0.44
C ASN A 187 23.66 -2.55 0.19
N CYS A 188 22.69 -2.06 -0.58
CA CYS A 188 22.42 -0.63 -0.72
C CYS A 188 21.84 -0.01 0.56
N SER A 189 20.96 -0.71 1.27
CA SER A 189 20.39 -0.23 2.54
C SER A 189 21.46 -0.03 3.64
N LYS A 190 22.52 -0.86 3.66
CA LYS A 190 23.68 -0.69 4.56
C LYS A 190 24.43 0.65 4.37
N LYS A 191 24.25 1.31 3.21
CA LYS A 191 24.83 2.63 2.89
C LYS A 191 23.95 3.81 3.37
N ILE A 192 22.87 3.53 4.11
CA ILE A 192 21.90 4.52 4.60
C ILE A 192 21.89 4.47 6.14
N LEU A 193 22.24 5.59 6.77
CA LEU A 193 22.33 5.68 8.23
C LEU A 193 20.92 5.69 8.86
N ASN A 194 20.72 4.98 9.96
CA ASN A 194 19.45 4.89 10.69
C ASN A 194 18.27 4.30 9.90
N PHE A 195 18.53 3.46 8.89
CA PHE A 195 17.51 2.80 8.06
C PHE A 195 17.43 1.29 8.36
N PRO A 196 16.76 0.87 9.47
CA PRO A 196 16.73 -0.52 9.92
C PRO A 196 16.05 -1.44 8.91
N THR A 197 16.86 -2.14 8.12
CA THR A 197 16.42 -2.97 6.99
C THR A 197 16.72 -4.43 7.27
N LEU A 198 15.85 -5.32 6.82
CA LEU A 198 16.03 -6.77 6.92
C LEU A 198 15.40 -7.48 5.71
N ILE A 199 15.91 -8.68 5.41
CA ILE A 199 15.30 -9.62 4.48
C ILE A 199 14.37 -10.57 5.26
N GLY A 200 13.22 -10.92 4.68
CA GLY A 200 12.33 -11.94 5.24
C GLY A 200 10.97 -11.98 4.56
N HIS A 201 10.19 -13.03 4.84
CA HIS A 201 8.99 -13.33 4.07
C HIS A 201 7.90 -12.30 4.32
N THR A 202 7.14 -12.00 3.27
CA THR A 202 5.96 -11.14 3.34
C THR A 202 4.71 -11.96 3.12
N MET A 203 3.74 -11.86 4.05
CA MET A 203 2.45 -12.48 3.89
C MET A 203 1.48 -11.55 3.15
N CYS A 204 0.89 -12.05 2.06
CA CYS A 204 -0.13 -11.36 1.28
C CYS A 204 -1.53 -11.79 1.73
N THR A 205 -2.43 -10.85 2.01
CA THR A 205 -3.81 -11.15 2.41
C THR A 205 -4.83 -10.48 1.47
N TYR A 206 -5.94 -11.15 1.22
CA TYR A 206 -7.04 -10.62 0.40
C TYR A 206 -7.93 -9.62 1.16
N ASP A 207 -7.97 -9.72 2.49
CA ASP A 207 -8.63 -8.76 3.38
C ASP A 207 -7.60 -8.12 4.34
N PHE A 208 -7.84 -6.85 4.70
CA PHE A 208 -7.02 -6.08 5.63
C PHE A 208 -7.35 -6.39 7.10
N TYR A 209 -8.59 -6.80 7.41
CA TYR A 209 -9.07 -6.94 8.77
C TYR A 209 -8.95 -8.37 9.31
N GLU A 210 -9.96 -9.21 9.12
CA GLU A 210 -9.93 -10.60 9.55
C GLU A 210 -8.77 -11.37 8.88
N GLY A 211 -8.50 -11.08 7.60
CA GLY A 211 -7.37 -11.66 6.85
C GLY A 211 -5.98 -11.39 7.48
N GLN A 212 -5.82 -10.28 8.21
CA GLN A 212 -4.58 -9.95 8.95
C GLN A 212 -4.72 -10.15 10.47
N ALA A 213 -5.71 -10.92 10.90
CA ALA A 213 -6.07 -11.15 12.31
C ALA A 213 -6.21 -9.82 13.11
N ARG A 214 -6.92 -8.85 12.55
CA ARG A 214 -7.24 -7.58 13.21
C ARG A 214 -8.46 -7.71 14.11
N LEU A 215 -8.49 -6.93 15.20
CA LEU A 215 -9.62 -6.89 16.16
C LEU A 215 -10.34 -5.53 16.13
N ASP A 216 -10.08 -4.72 15.11
CA ASP A 216 -10.60 -3.35 14.90
C ASP A 216 -11.36 -3.21 13.57
N GLY A 217 -11.88 -4.32 13.05
CA GLY A 217 -12.78 -4.36 11.89
C GLY A 217 -14.26 -4.32 12.27
N ALA A 218 -15.13 -4.20 11.28
CA ALA A 218 -16.58 -4.32 11.46
C ALA A 218 -17.04 -5.76 11.75
N LEU A 219 -16.28 -6.74 11.28
CA LEU A 219 -16.43 -8.17 11.55
C LEU A 219 -15.18 -8.68 12.28
N CYS A 220 -15.36 -9.62 13.21
CA CYS A 220 -14.29 -10.25 13.97
C CYS A 220 -14.78 -11.58 14.57
N SER A 221 -14.44 -12.68 13.92
CA SER A 221 -14.90 -14.05 14.22
C SER A 221 -13.95 -14.85 15.14
N PHE A 222 -12.86 -14.25 15.62
CA PHE A 222 -11.81 -14.91 16.39
C PHE A 222 -11.36 -14.12 17.64
N SER A 223 -10.72 -14.82 18.58
CA SER A 223 -10.25 -14.24 19.83
C SER A 223 -8.86 -13.57 19.73
N ARG A 224 -8.48 -12.81 20.76
CA ARG A 224 -7.14 -12.21 20.86
C ARG A 224 -6.04 -13.28 20.93
N GLU A 225 -6.32 -14.39 21.57
CA GLU A 225 -5.42 -15.54 21.74
C GLU A 225 -5.19 -16.21 20.38
N SER A 226 -6.26 -16.43 19.63
CA SER A 226 -6.25 -16.98 18.26
C SER A 226 -5.40 -16.12 17.32
N LYS A 227 -5.59 -14.79 17.37
CA LYS A 227 -4.73 -13.82 16.67
C LYS A 227 -3.25 -13.98 17.03
N LEU A 228 -2.95 -14.04 18.33
CA LEU A 228 -1.56 -14.07 18.80
C LEU A 228 -0.88 -15.39 18.46
N ASP A 229 -1.61 -16.51 18.46
CA ASP A 229 -1.11 -17.79 17.93
C ASP A 229 -0.79 -17.70 16.43
N TYR A 230 -1.74 -17.23 15.61
CA TYR A 230 -1.55 -17.10 14.17
C TYR A 230 -0.32 -16.24 13.81
N LEU A 231 -0.17 -15.07 14.44
CA LEU A 231 0.99 -14.19 14.21
C LEU A 231 2.31 -14.80 14.73
N LYS A 232 2.28 -15.61 15.79
CA LYS A 232 3.46 -16.36 16.26
C LYS A 232 3.84 -17.46 15.25
N ARG A 233 2.87 -18.17 14.68
CA ARG A 233 3.13 -19.17 13.62
C ARG A 233 3.69 -18.52 12.36
N ALA A 234 3.12 -17.40 11.91
CA ALA A 234 3.66 -16.61 10.80
C ALA A 234 5.13 -16.21 11.06
N TYR A 235 5.44 -15.66 12.23
CA TYR A 235 6.80 -15.28 12.60
C TYR A 235 7.79 -16.45 12.60
N LYS A 236 7.37 -17.61 13.14
CA LYS A 236 8.14 -18.87 13.11
C LYS A 236 8.38 -19.37 11.68
N ALA A 237 7.41 -19.19 10.79
CA ALA A 237 7.50 -19.50 9.36
C ALA A 237 8.28 -18.45 8.55
N GLY A 238 9.08 -17.57 9.19
CA GLY A 238 9.91 -16.58 8.51
C GLY A 238 9.23 -15.25 8.17
N VAL A 239 7.91 -15.12 8.35
CA VAL A 239 7.18 -13.88 8.03
C VAL A 239 7.63 -12.73 8.93
N ARG A 240 7.87 -11.56 8.33
CA ARG A 240 8.25 -10.32 9.04
C ARG A 240 7.25 -9.19 8.84
N ASN A 241 6.42 -9.26 7.81
CA ASN A 241 5.41 -8.24 7.52
C ASN A 241 4.20 -8.81 6.76
N ILE A 242 3.10 -8.05 6.80
CA ILE A 242 1.82 -8.35 6.14
C ILE A 242 1.39 -7.17 5.27
N GLU A 243 0.96 -7.46 4.05
CA GLU A 243 0.39 -6.54 3.04
C GLU A 243 -0.59 -7.29 2.13
N MET A 244 -0.97 -6.76 0.95
CA MET A 244 -2.11 -7.26 0.19
C MET A 244 -1.85 -7.43 -1.32
N GLU A 245 -0.60 -7.45 -1.76
CA GLU A 245 -0.25 -7.40 -3.19
C GLU A 245 0.97 -8.25 -3.60
N SER A 246 1.76 -8.77 -2.66
CA SER A 246 3.06 -9.39 -2.94
C SER A 246 3.00 -10.68 -3.77
N THR A 247 2.02 -11.56 -3.53
CA THR A 247 1.96 -12.88 -4.18
C THR A 247 1.66 -12.77 -5.66
N VAL A 248 0.64 -11.99 -6.06
CA VAL A 248 0.33 -11.77 -7.48
C VAL A 248 1.43 -11.00 -8.20
N PHE A 249 2.08 -10.04 -7.51
CA PHE A 249 3.21 -9.30 -8.06
C PHE A 249 4.36 -10.24 -8.44
N ALA A 250 4.82 -11.06 -7.49
CA ALA A 250 5.89 -12.04 -7.72
C ALA A 250 5.52 -13.05 -8.82
N ALA A 251 4.30 -13.61 -8.75
CA ALA A 251 3.85 -14.60 -9.72
C ALA A 251 3.78 -14.05 -11.16
N MET A 252 3.24 -12.85 -11.36
CA MET A 252 3.11 -12.25 -12.70
C MET A 252 4.47 -11.83 -13.28
N CYS A 253 5.32 -11.18 -12.48
CA CYS A 253 6.63 -10.74 -12.93
C CYS A 253 7.55 -11.93 -13.24
N GLY A 254 7.61 -12.93 -12.37
CA GLY A 254 8.36 -14.16 -12.60
C GLY A 254 7.87 -14.95 -13.83
N LEU A 255 6.55 -15.02 -14.06
CA LEU A 255 5.99 -15.65 -15.27
C LEU A 255 6.43 -14.96 -16.57
N CYS A 256 6.65 -13.65 -16.54
CA CYS A 256 7.00 -12.81 -17.69
C CYS A 256 8.51 -12.53 -17.82
N GLY A 257 9.35 -13.16 -16.99
CA GLY A 257 10.81 -13.02 -17.03
C GLY A 257 11.33 -11.63 -16.63
N LEU A 258 10.52 -10.83 -15.93
CA LEU A 258 10.95 -9.57 -15.36
C LEU A 258 11.86 -9.82 -14.15
N LYS A 259 12.79 -8.91 -13.89
CA LYS A 259 13.52 -8.88 -12.60
C LYS A 259 12.62 -8.13 -11.63
N ASP A 260 12.29 -8.71 -10.50
CA ASP A 260 11.27 -8.15 -9.64
C ASP A 260 11.58 -8.23 -8.15
N ARG A 261 11.08 -7.22 -7.43
CA ARG A 261 11.25 -7.13 -5.99
C ARG A 261 10.10 -6.39 -5.32
N GLN A 262 9.86 -6.73 -4.06
CA GLN A 262 9.06 -5.91 -3.16
C GLN A 262 9.89 -5.37 -1.98
N VAL A 263 9.69 -4.09 -1.68
CA VAL A 263 10.24 -3.37 -0.52
C VAL A 263 9.09 -2.68 0.21
N CYS A 264 8.86 -3.05 1.48
CA CYS A 264 7.75 -2.52 2.27
C CYS A 264 8.21 -1.82 3.56
N GLY A 265 7.86 -0.54 3.69
CA GLY A 265 8.12 0.26 4.89
C GLY A 265 6.99 0.14 5.92
N ARG A 266 7.33 -0.17 7.18
CA ARG A 266 6.32 -0.44 8.20
C ARG A 266 5.60 0.81 8.71
N ARG A 267 4.25 0.75 8.78
CA ARG A 267 3.41 1.80 9.40
C ARG A 267 2.98 1.54 10.84
N SER A 268 2.80 0.28 11.28
CA SER A 268 2.35 -0.04 12.66
C SER A 268 2.67 -1.48 13.07
N ASN A 269 2.47 -1.83 14.34
CA ASN A 269 2.53 -3.22 14.82
C ASN A 269 1.16 -3.86 14.72
N VAL A 270 1.05 -5.05 14.11
CA VAL A 270 -0.23 -5.80 14.10
C VAL A 270 -0.53 -6.37 15.49
N ALA A 271 0.52 -6.70 16.25
CA ALA A 271 0.41 -7.20 17.63
C ALA A 271 -0.02 -6.10 18.64
N SER A 272 0.70 -4.97 18.73
CA SER A 272 0.51 -4.00 19.84
C SER A 272 -0.63 -2.99 19.67
N ARG A 273 -1.31 -2.91 18.52
CA ARG A 273 -2.54 -2.08 18.40
C ARG A 273 -3.65 -2.50 19.39
N ALA A 274 -3.58 -3.72 19.92
CA ALA A 274 -4.49 -4.24 20.93
C ALA A 274 -4.18 -3.78 22.37
N GLU A 275 -3.10 -3.03 22.61
CA GLU A 275 -2.72 -2.46 23.92
C GLU A 275 -3.00 -0.96 24.01
N CYS A 276 -2.93 -0.23 22.89
CA CYS A 276 -3.14 1.22 22.85
C CYS A 276 -4.56 1.67 23.29
N ALA A 277 -5.53 0.75 23.29
CA ALA A 277 -6.87 0.99 23.84
C ALA A 277 -6.96 0.88 25.38
N LYS A 278 -5.93 0.34 26.05
CA LYS A 278 -5.90 0.18 27.52
C LYS A 278 -5.15 1.31 28.26
N SER A 279 -4.20 2.00 27.62
CA SER A 279 -3.46 3.10 28.27
C SER A 279 -4.24 4.41 28.41
N ALA A 280 -5.45 4.51 27.85
CA ALA A 280 -6.33 5.68 27.95
C ALA A 280 -7.19 5.72 29.23
N ARG A 281 -6.93 4.87 30.23
CA ARG A 281 -7.60 4.87 31.54
C ARG A 281 -6.60 4.81 32.69
N ALA A 282 -5.98 5.94 32.99
CA ALA A 282 -5.35 6.17 34.29
C ALA A 282 -6.40 6.80 35.24
N PRO A 283 -6.78 6.17 36.37
CA PRO A 283 -7.64 6.80 37.37
C PRO A 283 -6.87 7.90 38.11
N CYS A 284 -7.46 9.09 38.19
CA CYS A 284 -6.91 10.17 39.01
C CYS A 284 -7.08 9.81 40.50
N ALA A 285 -5.99 9.48 41.18
CA ALA A 285 -6.00 9.19 42.61
C ALA A 285 -6.28 10.49 43.40
N LYS A 286 -7.38 10.51 44.14
CA LYS A 286 -7.58 11.44 45.27
C LYS A 286 -7.90 10.65 46.53
N SER A 287 -7.27 11.07 47.62
CA SER A 287 -7.19 10.38 48.90
C SER A 287 -8.56 10.19 49.58
N ALA A 288 -8.73 9.03 50.21
CA ALA A 288 -9.89 8.76 51.05
C ALA A 288 -9.82 9.49 52.40
N ARG A 289 -10.95 10.10 52.80
CA ARG A 289 -11.41 10.17 54.19
C ARG A 289 -12.94 10.13 54.18
N ALA A 290 -13.51 9.36 55.09
CA ALA A 290 -14.93 9.11 55.27
C ALA A 290 -15.26 9.20 56.78
N PRO A 291 -16.53 9.06 57.20
CA PRO A 291 -17.73 9.70 56.67
C PRO A 291 -18.52 10.43 57.79
N ALA A 292 -19.56 11.17 57.45
CA ALA A 292 -20.66 11.48 58.36
C ALA A 292 -21.99 11.51 57.58
N ALA A 293 -23.05 10.99 58.18
CA ALA A 293 -24.38 10.87 57.58
C ALA A 293 -25.37 11.88 58.20
N ILE A 294 -26.59 11.92 57.66
CA ILE A 294 -27.90 12.05 58.35
C ILE A 294 -28.91 13.04 57.70
N HIS A 295 -30.13 12.51 57.53
CA HIS A 295 -31.47 13.12 57.36
C HIS A 295 -31.96 13.79 56.06
N ARG A 296 -33.31 13.83 56.00
CA ARG A 296 -34.21 14.02 54.86
C ARG A 296 -35.23 15.12 55.16
N THR A 297 -35.57 15.95 54.16
CA THR A 297 -36.91 16.57 53.90
C THR A 297 -37.54 17.52 54.95
N PRO A 298 -38.62 18.28 54.66
CA PRO A 298 -39.24 18.72 53.39
C PRO A 298 -39.04 20.28 53.26
N PRO A 299 -39.95 21.19 52.81
CA PRO A 299 -41.18 21.13 52.02
C PRO A 299 -41.22 22.11 50.81
N ARG A 300 -42.14 23.11 50.85
CA ARG A 300 -42.76 24.02 49.83
C ARG A 300 -43.53 25.13 50.64
N PRO A 301 -44.20 26.20 50.10
CA PRO A 301 -44.90 26.31 48.79
C PRO A 301 -45.00 27.72 48.11
N GLY A 302 -45.85 27.83 47.06
CA GLY A 302 -46.35 29.07 46.40
C GLY A 302 -46.07 29.09 44.89
N SER A 303 -47.02 28.96 43.94
CA SER A 303 -48.12 29.89 43.51
C SER A 303 -47.61 31.26 43.01
N SER A 304 -48.07 31.87 41.91
CA SER A 304 -49.07 31.55 40.87
C SER A 304 -49.06 32.69 39.81
N GLY A 305 -49.56 32.48 38.58
CA GLY A 305 -49.89 33.61 37.68
C GLY A 305 -49.84 33.32 36.18
N LEU A 306 -50.99 33.42 35.49
CA LEU A 306 -51.09 33.52 34.04
C LEU A 306 -51.06 35.00 33.61
N PHE A 307 -50.61 35.28 32.38
CA PHE A 307 -51.29 36.24 31.49
C PHE A 307 -50.84 36.03 30.03
N SER A 308 -51.75 36.29 29.08
CA SER A 308 -51.50 36.16 27.63
C SER A 308 -52.05 37.36 26.86
N VAL A 309 -51.26 37.95 25.96
CA VAL A 309 -51.71 38.82 24.85
C VAL A 309 -50.79 38.57 23.65
N GLN A 310 -51.33 38.59 22.43
CA GLN A 310 -50.59 38.36 21.17
C GLN A 310 -50.15 39.69 20.48
N PRO A 311 -49.90 39.78 19.14
CA PRO A 311 -48.59 40.08 18.55
C PRO A 311 -48.66 41.44 17.75
N PRO A 312 -47.89 41.79 16.68
CA PRO A 312 -46.87 41.07 15.90
C PRO A 312 -45.53 41.83 15.69
N GLY A 313 -44.54 41.14 15.09
CA GLY A 313 -43.26 41.78 14.74
C GLY A 313 -42.19 40.81 14.24
N SER A 314 -41.95 40.82 12.93
CA SER A 314 -40.90 40.11 12.20
C SER A 314 -39.48 40.11 12.81
N THR A 315 -38.90 38.93 13.04
CA THR A 315 -37.53 38.57 12.58
C THR A 315 -37.21 37.09 12.82
N LEU A 316 -36.96 36.33 11.75
CA LEU A 316 -36.64 34.89 11.86
C LEU A 316 -35.13 34.65 12.05
N GLN A 317 -34.56 35.08 13.18
CA GLN A 317 -33.19 34.68 13.55
C GLN A 317 -33.19 33.36 14.35
N ARG A 318 -32.95 32.24 13.67
CA ARG A 318 -32.70 30.94 14.31
C ARG A 318 -31.40 31.01 15.14
N ARG A 319 -31.51 31.24 16.44
CA ARG A 319 -30.45 30.91 17.41
C ARG A 319 -30.18 29.40 17.38
N ARG A 320 -29.22 28.95 16.57
CA ARG A 320 -28.62 27.62 16.73
C ARG A 320 -27.76 27.64 18.00
N HIS A 321 -28.05 26.78 18.96
CA HIS A 321 -27.08 26.47 20.02
C HIS A 321 -25.80 25.94 19.39
N ARG A 322 -24.71 26.71 19.47
CA ARG A 322 -23.36 26.23 19.18
C ARG A 322 -22.88 25.35 20.34
N THR A 323 -23.21 24.07 20.29
CA THR A 323 -22.41 23.03 20.96
C THR A 323 -21.27 22.63 20.04
N THR A 324 -20.28 23.52 19.90
CA THR A 324 -19.03 23.21 19.20
C THR A 324 -18.19 22.22 20.01
N ARG A 325 -18.44 20.92 19.78
CA ARG A 325 -17.45 19.87 20.03
C ARG A 325 -16.87 19.44 18.69
N PRO A 326 -15.59 19.71 18.38
CA PRO A 326 -14.99 19.19 17.17
C PRO A 326 -14.91 17.67 17.24
N LEU A 327 -15.39 16.98 16.19
CA LEU A 327 -14.98 15.60 15.96
C LEU A 327 -13.49 15.61 15.65
N TYR A 328 -12.68 15.20 16.62
CA TYR A 328 -11.27 14.91 16.41
C TYR A 328 -11.12 13.65 15.55
N TRP A 329 -11.20 13.81 14.24
CA TRP A 329 -10.58 12.90 13.31
C TRP A 329 -9.06 12.96 13.53
N LEU A 330 -8.50 12.03 14.30
CA LEU A 330 -7.05 11.84 14.39
C LEU A 330 -6.53 11.22 13.08
N SER A 331 -6.45 12.06 12.05
CA SER A 331 -5.67 11.80 10.84
C SER A 331 -4.18 11.78 11.21
N PHE A 332 -3.67 10.61 11.63
CA PHE A 332 -2.24 10.39 11.84
C PHE A 332 -1.46 10.47 10.52
N HIS A 333 -1.18 11.70 10.09
CA HIS A 333 -0.25 12.02 9.03
C HIS A 333 1.19 11.76 9.49
N VAL A 334 1.64 10.49 9.40
CA VAL A 334 3.06 10.23 9.22
C VAL A 334 3.38 10.60 7.77
N GLY A 335 3.91 11.82 7.60
CA GLY A 335 4.03 12.46 6.29
C GLY A 335 4.93 11.70 5.31
N PRO A 336 4.75 11.89 3.98
CA PRO A 336 5.45 11.14 2.94
C PRO A 336 6.99 11.23 2.97
N LYS A 337 7.56 12.21 3.69
CA LYS A 337 9.01 12.50 3.73
C LYS A 337 9.89 11.30 4.15
N TYR A 338 9.44 10.43 5.05
CA TYR A 338 10.25 9.29 5.54
C TYR A 338 10.35 8.10 4.57
N THR A 339 9.38 7.92 3.67
CA THR A 339 9.45 6.85 2.64
C THR A 339 10.15 7.28 1.36
N ILE A 340 10.35 8.58 1.16
CA ILE A 340 10.81 9.14 -0.11
C ILE A 340 12.29 9.53 -0.04
N ARG A 341 12.73 10.18 1.04
CA ARG A 341 14.11 10.68 1.19
C ARG A 341 15.20 9.59 1.13
N GLU A 342 14.81 8.34 1.37
CA GLU A 342 15.68 7.17 1.51
C GLU A 342 15.80 6.35 0.20
N ALA A 343 14.99 6.64 -0.82
CA ALA A 343 15.04 5.89 -2.10
C ALA A 343 16.27 6.22 -2.97
N LYS A 344 17.05 7.24 -2.58
CA LYS A 344 18.25 7.81 -3.25
C LYS A 344 19.32 6.81 -3.71
N LYS A 345 19.30 5.59 -3.18
CA LYS A 345 20.35 4.57 -3.37
C LYS A 345 19.80 3.17 -3.68
N LEU A 346 18.51 3.06 -3.98
CA LEU A 346 17.82 1.78 -4.28
C LEU A 346 17.39 1.69 -5.76
N VAL A 347 17.55 2.78 -6.49
CA VAL A 347 17.49 2.96 -7.95
C VAL A 347 18.72 3.79 -8.32
#